data_AF-A0A7W0Q088-F1
#
_entry.id   AF-A0A7W0Q088-F1
#
_cell.length_a   1.000
_cell.length_b   1.000
_cell.length_c   1.000
_cell.angle_alpha   90.00
_cell.angle_beta   90.00
_cell.angle_gamma   90.00
#
_symmetry.space_group_name_H-M   'P 1'
#
loop_
_entity.id
_entity.type
_entity.pdbx_description
1 polymer ?
#
loop_
_entity_poly.entity_id
_entity_poly.type
_entity_poly.pdbx_seq_one_letter_code
_entity_poly.pdbx_strand_id
1 'polypeptide(L)' 'MGELLEPRLEQILAFCAREPVERVFLEDVARRGLGRFVAAPGDDGLAALCHLGANVVPAGEG' A
#
# COMPACT_ATOMS: atom_id res chain seq x y z
N MET A 1 -20.51 4.12 -5.00
CA MET A 1 -19.28 4.24 -4.18
C MET A 1 -18.63 2.87 -4.22
N GLY A 2 -17.45 2.74 -4.83
CA GLY A 2 -16.82 1.43 -5.04
C GLY A 2 -16.40 0.79 -3.72
N GLU A 3 -16.58 -0.52 -3.59
CA GLU A 3 -16.12 -1.28 -2.44
C GLU A 3 -14.59 -1.29 -2.40
N LEU A 4 -14.01 -0.97 -1.23
CA LEU A 4 -12.57 -0.98 -1.02
C LEU A 4 -12.10 -2.40 -0.71
N LEU A 5 -10.88 -2.73 -1.15
CA LEU A 5 -10.31 -4.06 -0.96
C LEU A 5 -8.91 -4.01 -0.33
N GLU A 6 -8.52 -5.12 0.29
CA GLU A 6 -7.13 -5.37 0.71
C GLU A 6 -6.36 -5.99 -0.47
N PRO A 7 -5.37 -5.28 -1.05
CA PRO A 7 -4.69 -5.74 -2.26
C PRO A 7 -3.61 -6.78 -1.97
N ARG A 8 -3.40 -7.70 -2.91
CA ARG A 8 -2.28 -8.66 -2.87
C ARG A 8 -0.98 -7.97 -3.30
N LEU A 9 0.17 -8.51 -2.86
CA LEU A 9 1.50 -7.97 -3.18
C LEU A 9 1.71 -7.72 -4.68
N GLU A 10 1.37 -8.68 -5.53
CA GLU A 10 1.53 -8.56 -6.99
C GLU A 10 0.76 -7.37 -7.58
N GLN A 11 -0.41 -7.05 -7.05
CA GLN A 11 -1.23 -5.92 -7.49
C GLN A 11 -0.62 -4.58 -7.07
N ILE A 12 -0.01 -4.54 -5.89
CA ILE A 12 0.74 -3.37 -5.40
C ILE A 12 1.97 -3.12 -6.29
N LEU A 13 2.73 -4.16 -6.61
CA LEU A 13 3.92 -4.06 -7.48
C LEU A 13 3.55 -3.58 -8.89
N ALA A 14 2.47 -4.11 -9.47
CA ALA A 14 1.97 -3.70 -10.78
C ALA A 14 1.52 -2.23 -10.79
N PHE A 15 0.91 -1.75 -9.70
CA PHE A 15 0.54 -0.34 -9.53
C PHE A 15 1.79 0.56 -9.48
N CYS A 16 2.75 0.22 -8.62
CA CYS A 16 3.99 0.99 -8.42
C CYS A 16 4.86 1.05 -9.70
N ALA A 17 4.81 0.03 -10.56
CA ALA A 17 5.54 0.03 -11.82
C ALA A 17 5.05 1.11 -12.81
N ARG A 18 3.81 1.61 -12.65
CA ARG A 18 3.21 2.64 -13.52
C ARG A 18 3.51 4.07 -13.05
N GLU A 19 3.79 4.28 -11.77
CA GLU A 19 3.96 5.61 -11.15
C GLU A 19 5.30 5.73 -10.39
N PRO A 20 6.34 6.36 -10.97
CA PRO A 20 7.73 6.21 -10.51
C PRO A 20 8.09 6.92 -9.20
N VAL A 21 7.35 7.96 -8.77
CA VAL A 21 7.69 8.76 -7.56
C VAL A 21 7.32 8.05 -6.26
N GLU A 22 6.19 7.35 -6.21
CA GLU A 22 5.73 6.62 -5.02
C GLU A 22 6.23 5.16 -4.98
N ARG A 23 6.84 4.71 -6.08
CA ARG A 23 7.30 3.33 -6.31
C ARG A 23 8.29 2.86 -5.26
N VAL A 24 9.32 3.63 -4.92
CA VAL A 24 10.39 3.12 -4.02
C VAL A 24 9.84 2.85 -2.63
N PHE A 25 9.01 3.75 -2.09
CA PHE A 25 8.46 3.58 -0.75
C PHE A 25 7.39 2.49 -0.71
N LEU A 26 6.37 2.55 -1.57
CA LEU A 26 5.25 1.60 -1.52
C LEU A 26 5.68 0.18 -1.89
N GLU A 27 6.60 0.02 -2.85
CA GLU A 27 7.17 -1.28 -3.20
C GLU A 27 7.99 -1.87 -2.04
N ASP A 28 8.87 -1.07 -1.43
CA ASP A 28 9.72 -1.51 -0.31
C ASP A 28 8.88 -1.90 0.91
N VAL A 29 7.90 -1.07 1.27
CA VAL A 29 6.97 -1.30 2.38
C VAL A 29 6.11 -2.55 2.14
N ALA A 30 5.60 -2.75 0.92
CA ALA A 30 4.81 -3.93 0.57
C ALA A 30 5.66 -5.22 0.61
N ARG A 31 6.90 -5.17 0.10
CA ARG A 31 7.84 -6.31 0.15
C ARG A 31 8.23 -6.69 1.58
N ARG A 32 8.34 -5.70 2.48
CA ARG A 32 8.70 -5.92 3.89
C ARG A 32 7.49 -6.24 4.78
N GLY A 33 6.26 -6.13 4.26
CA GLY A 33 5.03 -6.38 5.03
C GLY A 33 4.79 -5.34 6.13
N LEU A 34 5.16 -4.07 5.91
CA LEU A 34 5.07 -3.02 6.92
C LEU A 34 3.77 -2.20 6.77
N GLY A 35 2.88 -2.26 7.76
CA GLY A 35 1.61 -1.51 7.75
C GLY A 35 0.51 -2.21 6.96
N ARG A 36 -0.58 -1.49 6.66
CA ARG A 36 -1.73 -2.01 5.90
C ARG A 36 -1.90 -1.25 4.59
N PHE A 37 -2.53 -1.91 3.62
CA PHE A 37 -2.89 -1.31 2.35
C PHE A 37 -4.39 -1.38 2.13
N VAL A 38 -4.95 -0.31 1.57
CA VAL A 38 -6.33 -0.30 1.07
C VAL A 38 -6.28 0.25 -0.35
N ALA A 39 -7.02 -0.38 -1.26
CA ALA A 39 -7.02 0.00 -2.66
C ALA A 39 -8.43 0.23 -3.20
N ALA A 40 -8.52 1.11 -4.19
CA ALA A 40 -9.69 1.25 -5.03
C ALA A 40 -9.47 0.43 -6.32
N PRO A 41 -10.41 -0.47 -6.69
CA PRO A 41 -10.33 -1.19 -7.96
C PRO A 41 -10.59 -0.25 -9.15
N GLY A 42 -9.99 -0.56 -10.29
CA GLY A 42 -10.24 0.04 -11.60
C GLY A 42 -10.29 -1.03 -12.69
N ASP A 43 -10.52 -0.61 -13.94
CA ASP A 43 -10.76 -1.54 -15.05
C ASP A 43 -9.55 -2.45 -15.36
N ASP A 44 -8.33 -1.89 -15.29
CA ASP A 44 -7.06 -2.60 -15.54
C ASP A 44 -6.18 -2.68 -14.28
N GLY A 45 -6.78 -3.10 -13.16
CA GLY A 45 -6.08 -3.31 -11.89
C GLY A 45 -6.43 -2.27 -10.84
N LEU A 46 -5.46 -1.81 -10.06
CA LEU A 46 -5.72 -0.82 -9.00
C LEU A 46 -5.78 0.58 -9.61
N ALA A 47 -6.83 1.35 -9.31
CA ALA A 47 -6.97 2.75 -9.70
C ALA A 47 -6.26 3.69 -8.71
N ALA A 48 -6.26 3.32 -7.43
CA ALA A 48 -5.58 4.04 -6.36
C ALA A 48 -5.13 3.07 -5.27
N LEU A 49 -4.08 3.44 -4.55
CA LEU A 49 -3.50 2.67 -3.44
C LEU A 49 -3.18 3.59 -2.27
N CYS A 50 -3.67 3.26 -1.08
CA CYS A 50 -3.36 3.96 0.15
C CYS A 50 -2.51 3.06 1.05
N HIS A 51 -1.35 3.56 1.49
CA HIS A 51 -0.61 2.98 2.60
C HIS A 51 -1.11 3.57 3.93
N LEU A 52 -1.42 2.69 4.86
CA LEU A 52 -1.83 3.03 6.22
C LEU A 52 -0.70 2.63 7.16
N GLY A 53 0.15 3.60 7.48
CA GLY A 53 1.13 3.51 8.55
C GLY A 53 0.55 3.93 9.89
N ALA A 54 0.99 3.27 10.96
CA ALA A 54 0.88 3.80 12.32
C ALA A 54 2.26 4.28 12.77
N ASN A 55 2.36 5.47 13.34
CA ASN A 55 3.56 5.88 14.07
C ASN A 55 3.59 5.08 15.38
N VAL A 56 4.29 3.96 15.39
CA VAL A 56 4.48 3.15 16.59
C VAL A 56 5.60 3.78 17.40
N VAL A 57 5.23 4.45 18.49
CA VAL A 57 6.17 4.93 19.49
C VAL A 57 6.05 4.06 20.75
N PRO A 58 7.15 3.78 21.47
CA PRO A 58 7.06 3.11 22.76
C PRO A 58 6.12 3.88 23.69
N ALA A 59 5.20 3.18 24.33
CA ALA A 59 4.37 3.71 25.40
C ALA A 59 4.71 2.92 26.68
N GLY A 60 5.29 3.59 27.68
CA GLY A 60 5.80 2.95 28.89
C GLY A 60 7.24 3.35 29.20
N GLU A 61 7.89 2.66 30.15
CA GLU A 61 9.25 3.00 30.60
C GLU A 61 10.38 2.57 29.65
N GLY A 62 10.07 1.81 28.58
CA GLY A 62 11.05 1.30 27.63
C GLY A 62 10.70 -0.09 27.13
#